data_AF-A0A231P4E3-F1
#
_entry.id   AF-A0A231P4E3-F1
#
_cell.length_a   1.000
_cell.length_b   1.000
_cell.length_c   1.000
_cell.angle_alpha   90.00
_cell.angle_beta   90.00
_cell.angle_gamma   90.00
#
_symmetry.space_group_name_H-M   'P 1'
#
loop_
_entity.id
_entity.type
_entity.pdbx_description
1 polymer ?
#
loop_
_entity_poly.entity_id
_entity_poly.type
_entity_poly.pdbx_seq_one_letter_code
_entity_poly.pdbx_strand_id
1 'polypeptide(L)'
;MMKIASMCACAVMVVAFAVSARAEGICTKKIAELERQLSIAKQHKNTGRVAGLERALGNVRTWCTDDGELAEAKIKVLEKQEKVAERQADLDKSVAKGDARKKIEKRQQKLREAQDELKEAEKVRDTMQQDAKK
;
A
#
# COMPACT_ATOMS: atom_id res chain seq x y z
N MET A 1 0.23 76.98 7.21
CA MET A 1 0.25 76.49 8.60
C MET A 1 -0.69 75.28 8.63
N MET A 2 -0.40 74.07 9.09
CA MET A 2 0.58 73.51 10.02
C MET A 2 0.84 72.04 9.58
N LYS A 3 2.09 71.55 9.70
CA LYS A 3 2.47 70.15 9.48
C LYS A 3 1.97 69.28 10.63
N ILE A 4 1.49 68.07 10.36
CA ILE A 4 1.52 66.97 11.33
C ILE A 4 1.87 65.68 10.58
N ALA A 5 3.14 65.29 10.71
CA ALA A 5 3.58 63.92 10.52
C ALA A 5 3.19 63.14 11.78
N SER A 6 2.52 61.99 11.67
CA SER A 6 2.53 60.99 12.73
C SER A 6 2.03 59.64 12.22
N MET A 7 3.00 58.81 11.85
CA MET A 7 3.08 57.36 12.04
C MET A 7 1.92 56.75 12.88
N CYS A 8 1.06 55.93 12.26
CA CYS A 8 0.29 54.89 12.97
C CYS A 8 -0.23 53.79 12.01
N ALA A 9 0.52 52.69 12.03
CA ALA A 9 0.10 51.29 11.90
C ALA A 9 -0.93 50.91 10.81
N CYS A 10 -0.41 50.36 9.71
CA CYS A 10 -1.13 49.36 8.92
C CYS A 10 -1.46 48.14 9.81
N ALA A 11 -2.67 48.08 10.36
CA ALA A 11 -3.21 46.86 10.93
C ALA A 11 -3.78 46.00 9.79
N VAL A 12 -2.91 45.35 9.02
CA VAL A 12 -3.32 44.24 8.15
C VAL A 12 -3.60 43.07 9.09
N MET A 13 -4.87 42.80 9.38
CA MET A 13 -5.27 41.54 10.01
C MET A 13 -4.98 40.41 9.01
N VAL A 14 -3.81 39.80 9.16
CA VAL A 14 -3.53 38.50 8.54
C VAL A 14 -4.33 37.46 9.33
N VAL A 15 -5.46 37.03 8.77
CA VAL A 15 -6.16 35.85 9.25
C VAL A 15 -5.29 34.65 8.88
N ALA A 16 -4.46 34.21 9.84
CA ALA A 16 -3.75 32.96 9.73
C ALA A 16 -4.79 31.83 9.85
N PHE A 17 -5.28 31.34 8.72
CA PHE A 17 -5.90 30.02 8.67
C PHE A 17 -4.79 29.00 8.94
N ALA A 18 -4.62 28.64 10.21
CA ALA A 18 -3.90 27.45 10.59
C ALA A 18 -4.71 26.25 10.09
N VAL A 19 -4.46 25.82 8.85
CA VAL A 19 -4.84 24.47 8.43
C VAL A 19 -3.99 23.55 9.29
N SER A 20 -4.58 23.02 10.35
CA SER A 20 -4.03 21.88 11.05
C SER A 20 -4.15 20.71 10.09
N ALA A 21 -3.16 20.53 9.23
CA ALA A 21 -2.97 19.27 8.53
C ALA A 21 -2.73 18.23 9.62
N ARG A 22 -3.81 17.59 10.08
CA ARG A 22 -3.70 16.36 10.86
C ARG A 22 -2.82 15.45 10.02
N ALA A 23 -1.67 15.05 10.55
CA ALA A 23 -0.84 14.05 9.90
C ALA A 23 -1.70 12.78 9.82
N GLU A 24 -2.37 12.58 8.69
CA GLU A 24 -3.11 11.36 8.45
C GLU A 24 -2.12 10.20 8.55
N GLY A 25 -2.45 9.22 9.39
CA GLY A 25 -1.65 8.02 9.59
C GLY A 25 -1.37 7.32 8.26
N ILE A 26 -0.27 6.57 8.20
CA ILE A 26 0.16 5.83 7.00
C ILE A 26 -0.98 4.95 6.46
N CYS A 27 -1.79 4.36 7.35
CA CYS A 27 -2.96 3.58 7.00
C CYS A 27 -4.02 4.37 6.22
N THR A 28 -4.38 5.57 6.69
CA THR A 28 -5.39 6.42 6.04
C THR A 28 -4.95 6.80 4.64
N LYS A 29 -3.68 7.19 4.46
CA LYS A 29 -3.12 7.52 3.14
C LYS A 29 -3.15 6.32 2.19
N LYS A 30 -2.79 5.13 2.70
CA LYS A 30 -2.78 3.90 1.90
C LYS A 30 -4.17 3.46 1.50
N ILE A 31 -5.16 3.59 2.39
CA ILE A 31 -6.58 3.36 2.10
C ILE A 31 -7.06 4.32 1.02
N ALA A 32 -6.81 5.63 1.18
CA ALA A 32 -7.23 6.64 0.22
C ALA A 32 -6.64 6.39 -1.19
N GLU A 33 -5.36 6.02 -1.26
CA GLU A 33 -4.72 5.69 -2.54
C GLU A 33 -5.29 4.42 -3.18
N LEU A 34 -5.55 3.37 -2.39
CA LEU A 34 -6.17 2.14 -2.89
C LEU A 34 -7.60 2.38 -3.39
N GLU A 35 -8.39 3.19 -2.67
CA GLU A 35 -9.75 3.58 -3.08
C GLU A 35 -9.75 4.41 -4.36
N ARG A 36 -8.82 5.34 -4.50
CA ARG A 36 -8.61 6.13 -5.73
C ARG A 36 -8.30 5.21 -6.91
N GLN A 37 -7.35 4.29 -6.75
CA GLN A 37 -7.00 3.33 -7.79
C GLN A 37 -8.17 2.38 -8.12
N LEU A 38 -8.97 2.00 -7.11
CA LEU A 38 -10.13 1.13 -7.29
C LEU A 38 -11.21 1.84 -8.12
N SER A 39 -11.47 3.11 -7.84
CA SER A 39 -12.40 3.94 -8.62
C SER A 39 -11.97 3.99 -10.10
N ILE A 40 -10.70 4.27 -10.36
CA ILE A 40 -10.14 4.29 -11.72
C ILE A 40 -10.28 2.90 -12.38
N ALA A 41 -9.93 1.83 -11.69
CA ALA A 41 -10.05 0.47 -12.22
C ALA A 41 -11.51 0.09 -12.56
N LYS A 42 -12.48 0.53 -11.75
CA LYS A 42 -13.92 0.35 -12.01
C LYS A 42 -14.38 1.12 -13.24
N GLN A 43 -13.96 2.39 -13.38
CA GLN A 43 -14.28 3.21 -14.57
C GLN A 43 -13.77 2.56 -15.86
N HIS A 44 -12.55 2.00 -15.84
CA HIS A 44 -11.97 1.32 -16.99
C HIS A 44 -12.42 -0.14 -17.15
N LYS A 45 -13.37 -0.63 -16.33
CA LYS A 45 -13.87 -2.01 -16.34
C LYS A 45 -12.75 -3.07 -16.26
N ASN A 46 -11.67 -2.76 -15.56
CA ASN A 46 -10.53 -3.66 -15.39
C ASN A 46 -10.79 -4.60 -14.20
N THR A 47 -11.61 -5.62 -14.41
CA THR A 47 -12.11 -6.54 -13.37
C THR A 47 -10.99 -7.24 -12.58
N GLY A 48 -9.91 -7.64 -13.26
CA GLY A 48 -8.75 -8.25 -12.59
C GLY A 48 -8.03 -7.27 -11.65
N ARG A 49 -7.84 -6.02 -12.09
CA ARG A 49 -7.27 -4.96 -11.24
C ARG A 49 -8.19 -4.60 -10.08
N VAL A 50 -9.50 -4.54 -10.31
CA VAL A 50 -10.52 -4.30 -9.27
C VAL A 50 -10.40 -5.36 -8.17
N ALA A 51 -10.39 -6.65 -8.53
CA ALA A 51 -10.29 -7.74 -7.55
C ALA A 51 -8.97 -7.70 -6.76
N GLY A 52 -7.84 -7.33 -7.40
CA GLY A 52 -6.57 -7.13 -6.69
C GLY A 52 -6.63 -5.97 -5.69
N LEU A 53 -7.18 -4.83 -6.11
CA LEU A 53 -7.29 -3.63 -5.27
C LEU A 53 -8.26 -3.83 -4.09
N GLU A 54 -9.36 -4.57 -4.28
CA GLU A 54 -10.30 -4.90 -3.20
C GLU A 54 -9.65 -5.81 -2.15
N ARG A 55 -8.83 -6.79 -2.57
CA ARG A 55 -8.05 -7.63 -1.64
C ARG A 55 -7.01 -6.81 -0.88
N ALA A 56 -6.24 -5.97 -1.59
CA ALA A 56 -5.27 -5.07 -0.96
C ALA A 56 -5.93 -4.11 0.05
N LEU A 57 -7.09 -3.54 -0.29
CA LEU A 57 -7.86 -2.68 0.59
C LEU A 57 -8.34 -3.43 1.84
N GLY A 58 -8.81 -4.67 1.69
CA GLY A 58 -9.15 -5.55 2.80
C GLY A 58 -7.96 -5.82 3.72
N ASN A 59 -6.79 -6.11 3.15
CA ASN A 59 -5.56 -6.37 3.91
C ASN A 59 -5.15 -5.14 4.73
N VAL A 60 -5.15 -3.95 4.11
CA VAL A 60 -4.82 -2.70 4.81
C VAL A 60 -5.84 -2.40 5.91
N ARG A 61 -7.15 -2.53 5.65
CA ARG A 61 -8.18 -2.28 6.67
C ARG A 61 -8.13 -3.25 7.85
N THR A 62 -7.68 -4.48 7.63
CA THR A 62 -7.64 -5.52 8.66
C THR A 62 -6.37 -5.44 9.51
N TRP A 63 -5.23 -5.12 8.89
CA TRP A 63 -3.91 -5.32 9.50
C TRP A 63 -3.07 -4.04 9.62
N CYS A 64 -3.51 -2.93 9.03
CA CYS A 64 -2.82 -1.66 9.21
C CYS A 64 -3.12 -1.11 10.59
N THR A 65 -2.11 -1.07 11.43
CA THR A 65 -2.09 -0.34 12.71
C THR A 65 -1.32 0.96 12.51
N ASP A 66 -1.56 1.97 13.35
CA ASP A 66 -0.78 3.23 13.31
C ASP A 66 0.71 3.05 13.73
N ASP A 67 1.18 1.80 13.84
CA ASP A 67 2.56 1.38 14.13
C ASP A 67 3.57 1.67 12.97
N GLY A 68 3.19 2.54 12.03
CA GLY A 68 4.04 2.99 10.93
C GLY A 68 4.59 1.88 10.03
N GLU A 69 5.90 1.87 9.81
CA GLU A 69 6.57 0.98 8.85
C GLU A 69 6.39 -0.53 9.15
N LEU A 70 6.19 -0.91 10.42
CA LEU A 70 5.94 -2.31 10.78
C LEU A 70 4.58 -2.80 10.26
N ALA A 71 3.56 -1.92 10.28
CA ALA A 71 2.26 -2.23 9.69
C ALA A 71 2.40 -2.44 8.17
N GLU A 72 3.22 -1.63 7.50
CA GLU A 72 3.51 -1.83 6.08
C GLU A 72 4.19 -3.17 5.80
N ALA A 73 5.16 -3.57 6.63
CA ALA A 73 5.84 -4.85 6.49
C ALA A 73 4.87 -6.03 6.64
N LYS A 74 3.94 -5.97 7.61
CA LYS A 74 2.87 -6.98 7.77
C LYS A 74 1.97 -7.06 6.54
N ILE A 75 1.55 -5.91 5.99
CA ILE A 75 0.75 -5.87 4.76
C ILE A 75 1.51 -6.50 3.59
N LYS A 76 2.81 -6.17 3.43
CA LYS A 76 3.65 -6.75 2.36
C LYS A 76 3.72 -8.27 2.46
N VAL A 77 3.82 -8.85 3.66
CA VAL A 77 3.80 -10.31 3.84
C VAL A 77 2.49 -10.90 3.30
N LEU A 78 1.34 -10.30 3.61
CA LEU A 78 0.04 -10.78 3.09
C LEU A 78 -0.05 -10.71 1.57
N GLU A 79 0.42 -9.61 0.97
CA GLU A 79 0.49 -9.47 -0.50
C GLU A 79 1.39 -10.54 -1.13
N LYS A 80 2.51 -10.90 -0.49
CA LYS A 80 3.39 -11.97 -0.98
C LYS A 80 2.80 -13.36 -0.80
N GLN A 81 2.10 -13.63 0.30
CA GLN A 81 1.38 -14.89 0.52
C GLN A 81 0.31 -15.10 -0.55
N GLU A 82 -0.45 -14.05 -0.85
CA GLU A 82 -1.43 -14.04 -1.92
C GLU A 82 -0.79 -14.29 -3.29
N LYS A 83 0.34 -13.64 -3.59
CA LYS A 83 1.09 -13.89 -4.83
C LYS A 83 1.54 -15.35 -4.93
N VAL A 84 2.00 -15.98 -3.85
CA VAL A 84 2.36 -17.40 -3.83
C VAL A 84 1.15 -18.26 -4.15
N ALA A 85 0.00 -18.00 -3.52
CA ALA A 85 -1.24 -18.73 -3.78
C ALA A 85 -1.69 -18.61 -5.26
N GLU A 86 -1.64 -17.39 -5.82
CA GLU A 86 -1.94 -17.16 -7.24
C GLU A 86 -0.98 -17.93 -8.17
N ARG A 87 0.32 -17.95 -7.87
CA ARG A 87 1.32 -18.67 -8.69
C ARG A 87 1.15 -20.18 -8.60
N GLN A 88 0.77 -20.69 -7.43
CA GLN A 88 0.47 -22.11 -7.26
C GLN A 88 -0.76 -22.50 -8.10
N ALA A 89 -1.85 -21.74 -8.00
CA ALA A 89 -3.05 -21.97 -8.79
C ALA A 89 -2.79 -21.90 -10.31
N ASP A 90 -1.97 -20.94 -10.75
CA ASP A 90 -1.51 -20.82 -12.15
C ASP A 90 -0.76 -22.09 -12.61
N LEU A 91 0.13 -22.62 -11.76
CA LEU A 91 0.89 -23.84 -12.05
C LEU A 91 -0.03 -25.06 -12.12
N ASP A 92 -0.89 -25.25 -11.12
CA ASP A 92 -1.83 -26.38 -11.04
C ASP A 92 -2.76 -26.41 -12.25
N LYS A 93 -3.27 -25.23 -12.65
CA LYS A 93 -4.09 -25.09 -13.85
C LYS A 93 -3.32 -25.44 -15.12
N SER A 94 -2.04 -25.07 -15.23
CA SER A 94 -1.20 -25.44 -16.37
C SER A 94 -0.93 -26.94 -16.42
N VAL A 95 -0.69 -27.59 -15.27
CA VAL A 95 -0.51 -29.05 -15.17
C VAL A 95 -1.79 -29.78 -15.56
N ALA A 96 -2.94 -29.38 -15.00
CA ALA A 96 -4.24 -30.00 -15.29
C ALA A 96 -4.64 -29.88 -16.77
N LYS A 97 -4.23 -28.80 -17.44
CA LYS A 97 -4.48 -28.58 -18.88
C LYS A 97 -3.51 -29.34 -19.80
N GLY A 98 -2.46 -29.97 -19.26
CA GLY A 98 -1.42 -30.57 -20.09
C GLY A 98 -0.64 -29.54 -20.91
N ASP A 99 -0.41 -28.34 -20.38
CA ASP A 99 0.37 -27.31 -21.05
C ASP A 99 1.79 -27.82 -21.40
N ALA A 100 2.40 -27.29 -22.46
CA ALA A 100 3.74 -27.67 -22.87
C ALA A 100 4.77 -27.52 -21.72
N ARG A 101 5.72 -28.46 -21.64
CA ARG A 101 6.76 -28.54 -20.59
C ARG A 101 7.42 -27.19 -20.28
N LYS A 102 7.85 -26.44 -21.30
CA LYS A 102 8.48 -25.12 -21.15
C LYS A 102 7.59 -24.10 -20.41
N LYS A 103 6.26 -24.18 -20.60
CA LYS A 103 5.30 -23.30 -19.92
C LYS A 103 5.15 -23.69 -18.45
N ILE A 104 5.09 -25.00 -18.15
CA ILE A 104 5.08 -25.52 -16.77
C ILE A 104 6.36 -25.10 -16.02
N GLU A 105 7.53 -25.29 -16.62
CA GLU A 105 8.82 -24.88 -16.03
C GLU A 105 8.86 -23.38 -15.72
N LYS A 106 8.35 -22.53 -16.62
CA LYS A 106 8.22 -21.08 -16.39
C LYS A 106 7.28 -20.75 -15.23
N ARG A 107 6.20 -21.51 -15.04
CA ARG A 107 5.27 -21.31 -13.91
C ARG A 107 5.88 -21.75 -12.58
N GLN A 108 6.59 -22.88 -12.57
CA GLN A 108 7.35 -23.33 -11.41
C GLN A 108 8.43 -22.32 -11.00
N GLN A 109 9.14 -21.72 -11.96
CA GLN A 109 10.11 -20.67 -11.67
C GLN A 109 9.44 -19.46 -11.00
N LYS A 110 8.32 -18.97 -11.54
CA LYS A 110 7.58 -17.85 -10.95
C LYS A 110 7.03 -18.14 -9.55
N LEU A 111 6.66 -19.39 -9.29
CA LEU A 111 6.25 -19.82 -7.96
C LEU A 111 7.43 -19.75 -6.97
N ARG A 112 8.60 -20.26 -7.36
CA ARG A 112 9.82 -20.15 -6.54
C ARG A 112 10.20 -18.71 -6.26
N GLU A 113 10.21 -17.86 -7.29
CA GLU A 113 10.46 -16.41 -7.13
C GLU A 113 9.47 -15.77 -6.13
N ALA A 114 8.19 -16.11 -6.20
CA ALA A 114 7.19 -15.60 -5.25
C ALA A 114 7.42 -16.11 -3.81
N GLN A 115 7.84 -17.37 -3.65
CA GLN A 115 8.18 -17.94 -2.34
C GLN A 115 9.43 -17.29 -1.73
N ASP A 116 10.43 -16.97 -2.55
CA ASP A 116 11.63 -16.26 -2.08
C ASP A 116 11.30 -14.81 -1.71
N GLU A 117 10.50 -14.11 -2.51
CA GLU A 117 9.99 -12.78 -2.15
C GLU A 117 9.17 -12.78 -0.84
N LEU A 118 8.38 -13.83 -0.58
CA LEU A 118 7.65 -13.99 0.67
C LEU A 118 8.61 -14.14 1.86
N LYS A 119 9.62 -15.02 1.74
CA LYS A 119 10.62 -15.23 2.81
C LYS A 119 11.35 -13.94 3.15
N GLU A 120 11.73 -13.15 2.15
CA GLU A 120 12.39 -11.86 2.38
C GLU A 120 11.46 -10.86 3.07
N ALA A 121 10.18 -10.80 2.66
CA ALA A 121 9.20 -9.96 3.35
C ALA A 121 8.96 -10.39 4.81
N GLU A 122 8.92 -11.70 5.08
CA GLU A 122 8.80 -12.26 6.43
C GLU A 122 10.00 -11.89 7.28
N LYS A 123 11.23 -12.04 6.76
CA LYS A 123 12.46 -11.63 7.45
C LYS A 123 12.44 -10.16 7.81
N VAL A 124 12.10 -9.27 6.87
CA VAL A 124 12.02 -7.83 7.12
C VAL A 124 10.99 -7.53 8.21
N ARG A 125 9.80 -8.14 8.14
CA ARG A 125 8.78 -7.98 9.18
C ARG A 125 9.30 -8.47 10.54
N ASP A 126 9.97 -9.61 10.59
CA ASP A 126 10.48 -10.21 11.82
C ASP A 126 11.60 -9.36 12.45
N THR A 127 12.52 -8.80 11.65
CA THR A 127 13.54 -7.87 12.16
C THR A 127 12.91 -6.62 12.76
N MET A 128 11.89 -6.05 12.08
CA MET A 128 11.18 -4.88 12.60
C MET A 128 10.37 -5.20 13.87
N GLN A 129 9.82 -6.41 13.99
CA GLN A 129 9.16 -6.87 15.22
C GLN A 129 10.13 -7.07 16.39
N GLN A 130 11.38 -7.45 16.12
CA GLN A 130 12.41 -7.60 17.15
C GLN A 130 12.89 -6.23 17.64
N ASP A 131 13.06 -5.26 16.74
CA ASP A 131 13.46 -3.90 17.08
C ASP A 131 12.39 -3.17 17.90
N ALA A 132 11.11 -3.39 17.60
CA ALA A 132 10.00 -2.80 18.37
C ALA A 132 9.86 -3.35 19.81
N LYS A 133 10.57 -4.44 20.15
CA LYS A 133 10.57 -5.06 21.48
C LYS A 133 11.77 -4.66 22.35
N LYS A 134 12.78 -4.01 21.76
CA LYS A 134 13.95 -3.48 22.46
C LYS A 134 13.69 -2.05 22.91
#